data_AF-A0A0S8B574-F1
#
_entry.id   AF-A0A0S8B574-F1
#
_cell.length_a   1.000
_cell.length_b   1.000
_cell.length_c   1.000
_cell.angle_alpha   90.00
_cell.angle_beta   90.00
_cell.angle_gamma   90.00
#
_symmetry.space_group_name_H-M   'P 1'
#
loop_
_entity.id
_entity.type
_entity.pdbx_description
1 polymer ?
#
loop_
_entity_poly.entity_id
_entity_poly.type
_entity_poly.pdbx_seq_one_letter_code
_entity_poly.pdbx_strand_id
1 'polypeptide(L)'
;MIDNLDVVTGAFGYIGRYIAAQLLENGRQVKTITTHTEKPNPFGSHVQVFPYNFDEPERLEATLDGADTLFNTYWIRFEHSGMTYERAIANTRILFNSAAKAGVKKIVHISVTHAAKDSPLPYYAGKARQEEALKESGLPYVIIRPTLVFGKEDILANNIAWLIRKFPFFPIAG
;
A
#
# COMPACT_ATOMS: atom_id res chain seq x y z
N MET A 1 -3.34 -26.34 -11.46
CA MET A 1 -2.66 -25.11 -11.93
C MET A 1 -2.00 -24.51 -10.71
N ILE A 2 -0.73 -24.12 -10.78
CA ILE A 2 -0.11 -23.41 -9.65
C ILE A 2 -0.67 -21.99 -9.71
N ASP A 3 -1.54 -21.65 -8.76
CA ASP A 3 -1.97 -20.28 -8.56
C ASP A 3 -0.70 -19.46 -8.34
N ASN A 4 -0.46 -18.51 -9.26
CA ASN A 4 0.77 -17.72 -9.31
C ASN A 4 0.50 -16.22 -9.39
N LEU A 5 -0.69 -15.80 -8.97
CA LEU A 5 -1.16 -14.43 -9.08
C LEU A 5 -0.99 -13.69 -7.75
N ASP A 6 -0.31 -12.55 -7.80
CA ASP A 6 -0.24 -11.60 -6.70
C ASP A 6 -0.85 -10.25 -7.10
N VAL A 7 -1.46 -9.59 -6.11
CA VAL A 7 -2.05 -8.27 -6.28
C VAL A 7 -1.27 -7.28 -5.43
N VAL A 8 -0.78 -6.21 -6.03
CA VAL A 8 -0.05 -5.15 -5.34
C VAL A 8 -0.87 -3.86 -5.38
N THR A 9 -1.24 -3.31 -4.23
CA THR A 9 -1.84 -1.96 -4.24
C THR A 9 -0.73 -0.94 -4.49
N GLY A 10 -0.95 -0.03 -5.44
CA GLY A 10 -0.01 1.02 -5.79
C GLY A 10 1.33 0.52 -6.35
N ALA A 11 1.35 -0.41 -7.31
CA ALA A 11 2.59 -0.89 -7.94
C ALA A 11 3.41 0.20 -8.63
N PHE A 12 2.84 1.39 -8.90
CA PHE A 12 3.58 2.53 -9.47
C PHE A 12 4.15 3.46 -8.38
N GLY A 13 3.74 3.25 -7.13
CA GLY A 13 4.23 3.96 -5.97
C GLY A 13 5.65 3.55 -5.57
N TYR A 14 6.17 4.17 -4.51
CA TYR A 14 7.55 3.95 -4.09
C TYR A 14 7.81 2.51 -3.63
N ILE A 15 7.08 2.00 -2.64
CA ILE A 15 7.28 0.63 -2.15
C ILE A 15 6.72 -0.40 -3.14
N GLY A 16 5.50 -0.15 -3.65
CA GLY A 16 4.80 -1.08 -4.53
C GLY A 16 5.56 -1.43 -5.81
N ARG A 17 6.34 -0.50 -6.39
CA ARG A 17 7.13 -0.80 -7.60
C ARG A 17 8.21 -1.85 -7.35
N TYR A 18 8.88 -1.79 -6.21
CA TYR A 18 9.94 -2.74 -5.89
C TYR A 18 9.35 -4.11 -5.55
N ILE A 19 8.19 -4.15 -4.89
CA ILE A 19 7.44 -5.39 -4.68
C ILE A 19 7.04 -6.01 -6.03
N ALA A 20 6.40 -5.23 -6.91
CA ALA A 20 5.95 -5.72 -8.21
C ALA A 20 7.12 -6.20 -9.08
N ALA A 21 8.22 -5.45 -9.15
CA ALA A 21 9.43 -5.85 -9.86
C ALA A 21 9.95 -7.20 -9.36
N GLN A 22 10.09 -7.36 -8.03
CA GLN A 22 10.59 -8.59 -7.45
C GLN A 22 9.67 -9.79 -7.71
N LEU A 23 8.35 -9.59 -7.69
CA LEU A 23 7.38 -10.64 -8.00
C LEU A 23 7.50 -11.09 -9.46
N LEU A 24 7.61 -10.14 -10.40
CA LEU A 24 7.79 -10.42 -11.83
C LEU A 24 9.11 -11.16 -12.10
N GLU A 25 10.21 -10.75 -11.45
CA GLU A 25 11.51 -11.43 -11.56
C GLU A 25 11.45 -12.88 -11.08
N ASN A 26 10.57 -13.19 -10.12
CA ASN A 26 10.32 -14.54 -9.63
C ASN A 26 9.26 -15.30 -10.47
N GLY A 27 8.90 -14.80 -11.64
CA GLY A 27 7.97 -15.46 -12.56
C GLY A 27 6.50 -15.44 -12.11
N ARG A 28 6.14 -14.55 -11.18
CA ARG A 28 4.76 -14.38 -10.69
C ARG A 28 3.96 -13.50 -11.65
N GLN A 29 2.66 -13.75 -11.73
CA GLN A 29 1.72 -12.85 -12.40
C GLN A 29 1.32 -11.74 -11.44
N VAL A 30 1.25 -10.50 -11.94
CA VAL A 30 0.97 -9.34 -11.07
C VAL A 30 -0.21 -8.53 -11.62
N LYS A 31 -1.18 -8.27 -10.75
CA LYS A 31 -2.17 -7.20 -10.93
C LYS A 31 -1.83 -6.04 -9.99
N THR A 32 -2.09 -4.80 -10.41
CA THR A 32 -2.03 -3.65 -9.53
C THR A 32 -3.39 -3.00 -9.35
N ILE A 33 -3.66 -2.54 -8.14
CA ILE A 33 -4.82 -1.71 -7.82
C ILE A 33 -4.33 -0.30 -7.49
N THR A 34 -4.79 0.72 -8.20
CA THR A 34 -4.23 2.08 -8.09
C THR A 34 -5.26 3.18 -8.38
N THR A 35 -5.02 4.39 -7.87
CA THR A 35 -5.77 5.60 -8.28
C THR A 35 -5.29 6.19 -9.60
N HIS A 36 -4.17 5.70 -10.14
CA HIS A 36 -3.51 6.25 -11.32
C HIS A 36 -3.49 5.21 -12.46
N THR A 37 -4.66 4.85 -12.97
CA THR A 37 -4.80 3.85 -14.03
C THR A 37 -4.23 4.29 -15.37
N GLU A 38 -4.18 5.60 -15.63
CA GLU A 38 -3.72 6.19 -16.89
C GLU A 38 -2.24 6.59 -16.90
N LYS A 39 -1.54 6.48 -15.76
CA LYS A 39 -0.10 6.81 -15.72
C LYS A 39 0.71 5.78 -16.52
N PRO A 40 1.86 6.18 -17.11
CA PRO A 40 2.74 5.25 -17.78
C PRO A 40 3.07 4.07 -16.87
N ASN A 41 2.70 2.86 -17.30
CA ASN A 41 2.99 1.63 -16.57
C ASN A 41 4.47 1.27 -16.77
N PRO A 42 5.32 1.38 -15.74
CA PRO A 42 6.74 1.07 -15.88
C PRO A 42 7.00 -0.41 -16.18
N PHE A 43 6.01 -1.28 -16.00
CA PHE A 43 6.09 -2.71 -16.27
C PHE A 43 5.45 -3.12 -17.60
N GLY A 44 4.93 -2.17 -18.39
CA GLY A 44 4.25 -2.46 -19.65
C GLY A 44 3.09 -3.44 -19.48
N SER A 45 2.95 -4.42 -20.37
CA SER A 45 1.87 -5.43 -20.30
C SER A 45 2.07 -6.50 -19.22
N HIS A 46 3.20 -6.50 -18.48
CA HIS A 46 3.49 -7.51 -17.46
C HIS A 46 2.68 -7.31 -16.18
N VAL A 47 2.13 -6.10 -15.97
CA VAL A 47 1.25 -5.79 -14.84
C VAL A 47 -0.09 -5.33 -15.37
N GLN A 48 -1.15 -6.06 -15.01
CA GLN A 48 -2.53 -5.64 -15.32
C GLN A 48 -2.97 -4.56 -14.32
N VAL A 49 -3.67 -3.53 -14.79
CA VAL A 49 -3.95 -2.31 -14.01
C VAL A 49 -5.45 -2.18 -13.75
N PHE A 50 -5.81 -2.04 -12.49
CA PHE A 50 -7.20 -1.89 -12.05
C PHE A 50 -7.34 -0.69 -11.10
N PRO A 51 -8.50 0.01 -11.13
CA PRO A 51 -8.83 1.03 -10.14
C PRO A 51 -9.22 0.40 -8.79
N TYR A 52 -9.18 1.18 -7.71
CA TYR A 52 -9.59 0.71 -6.38
C TYR A 52 -11.07 0.37 -6.25
N ASN A 53 -11.95 1.10 -6.96
CA ASN A 53 -13.40 0.87 -6.93
C ASN A 53 -13.98 0.69 -5.52
N PHE A 54 -13.57 1.52 -4.55
CA PHE A 54 -14.05 1.40 -3.17
C PHE A 54 -15.58 1.56 -3.04
N ASP A 55 -16.20 2.27 -3.98
CA ASP A 55 -17.66 2.45 -4.05
C ASP A 55 -18.37 1.27 -4.76
N GLU A 56 -17.61 0.35 -5.37
CA GLU A 56 -18.13 -0.84 -6.08
C GLU A 56 -17.38 -2.12 -5.61
N PRO A 57 -17.63 -2.62 -4.38
CA PRO A 57 -16.87 -3.72 -3.79
C PRO A 57 -16.85 -5.00 -4.63
N GLU A 58 -17.91 -5.30 -5.38
CA GLU A 58 -17.97 -6.47 -6.27
C GLU A 58 -16.93 -6.41 -7.40
N ARG A 59 -16.63 -5.22 -7.92
CA ARG A 59 -15.56 -5.05 -8.93
C ARG A 59 -14.17 -5.21 -8.31
N LEU A 60 -14.02 -4.78 -7.06
CA LEU A 60 -12.79 -4.98 -6.31
C LEU A 60 -12.58 -6.47 -5.99
N GLU A 61 -13.64 -7.19 -5.62
CA GLU A 61 -13.65 -8.65 -5.43
C GLU A 61 -13.23 -9.37 -6.72
N ALA A 62 -13.83 -9.04 -7.86
CA ALA A 62 -13.46 -9.60 -9.17
C ALA A 62 -12.00 -9.34 -9.57
N THR A 63 -11.42 -8.21 -9.14
CA THR A 63 -10.01 -7.91 -9.38
C THR A 63 -9.09 -8.83 -8.58
N LEU A 64 -9.49 -9.15 -7.36
CA LEU A 64 -8.77 -9.97 -6.38
C LEU A 64 -8.96 -11.48 -6.59
N ASP A 65 -9.91 -11.89 -7.43
CA ASP A 65 -10.18 -13.29 -7.73
C ASP A 65 -8.92 -14.05 -8.20
N GLY A 66 -8.74 -15.24 -7.61
CA GLY A 66 -7.61 -16.12 -7.85
C GLY A 66 -6.25 -15.65 -7.29
N ALA A 67 -6.20 -14.56 -6.53
CA ALA A 67 -4.94 -14.06 -5.99
C ALA A 67 -4.45 -14.88 -4.77
N ASP A 68 -3.18 -15.26 -4.78
CA ASP A 68 -2.54 -15.89 -3.63
C ASP A 68 -2.27 -14.85 -2.54
N THR A 69 -1.60 -13.76 -2.91
CA THR A 69 -1.21 -12.72 -1.96
C THR A 69 -1.65 -11.34 -2.41
N LEU A 70 -2.28 -10.61 -1.49
CA LEU A 70 -2.48 -9.17 -1.60
C LEU A 70 -1.38 -8.44 -0.83
N PHE A 71 -0.48 -7.77 -1.54
CA PHE A 71 0.51 -6.84 -0.99
C PHE A 71 -0.11 -5.45 -0.89
N ASN A 72 -0.55 -5.08 0.32
CA ASN A 72 -1.19 -3.81 0.57
C ASN A 72 -0.18 -2.73 1.00
N THR A 73 0.04 -1.75 0.12
CA THR A 73 0.79 -0.50 0.38
C THR A 73 -0.09 0.75 0.44
N TYR A 74 -1.42 0.61 0.37
CA TYR A 74 -2.37 1.72 0.35
C TYR A 74 -2.35 2.49 1.68
N TRP A 75 -1.95 3.76 1.59
CA TRP A 75 -2.05 4.73 2.69
C TRP A 75 -1.91 6.16 2.18
N ILE A 76 -2.40 7.13 2.95
CA ILE A 76 -2.19 8.57 2.70
C ILE A 76 -1.16 9.14 3.68
N ARG A 77 -0.31 10.04 3.19
CA ARG A 77 0.70 10.70 4.06
C ARG A 77 0.11 11.84 4.87
N PHE A 78 -0.79 12.59 4.26
CA PHE A 78 -1.49 13.72 4.83
C PHE A 78 -2.91 13.73 4.29
N GLU A 79 -3.84 14.30 5.05
CA GLU A 79 -5.17 14.58 4.55
C GLU A 79 -5.10 15.65 3.46
N HIS A 80 -5.95 15.51 2.45
CA HIS A 80 -6.10 16.48 1.37
C HIS A 80 -7.55 16.48 0.87
N SER A 81 -7.91 17.41 -0.01
CA SER A 81 -9.29 17.59 -0.47
C SER A 81 -9.95 16.26 -0.88
N GLY A 82 -10.95 15.83 -0.10
CA GLY A 82 -11.74 14.62 -0.31
C GLY A 82 -11.17 13.32 0.31
N MET A 83 -9.97 13.33 0.87
CA MET A 83 -9.32 12.14 1.44
C MET A 83 -8.81 12.42 2.86
N THR A 84 -9.52 11.90 3.85
CA THR A 84 -9.19 11.96 5.29
C THR A 84 -8.62 10.64 5.77
N TYR A 85 -7.99 10.61 6.95
CA TYR A 85 -7.54 9.36 7.55
C TYR A 85 -8.70 8.41 7.82
N GLU A 86 -9.85 8.91 8.28
CA GLU A 86 -11.06 8.10 8.46
C GLU A 86 -11.52 7.44 7.16
N ARG A 87 -11.54 8.21 6.05
CA ARG A 87 -11.89 7.66 4.74
C ARG A 87 -10.86 6.61 4.29
N ALA A 88 -9.57 6.85 4.51
CA ALA A 88 -8.53 5.87 4.18
C ALA A 88 -8.67 4.58 5.01
N ILE A 89 -9.04 4.67 6.29
CA ILE A 89 -9.32 3.51 7.15
C ILE A 89 -10.56 2.75 6.65
N ALA A 90 -11.65 3.46 6.30
CA ALA A 90 -12.86 2.85 5.74
C ALA A 90 -12.56 2.12 4.42
N ASN A 91 -11.83 2.75 3.51
CA ASN A 91 -11.37 2.14 2.26
C ASN A 91 -10.52 0.88 2.49
N THR A 92 -9.68 0.90 3.53
CA THR A 92 -8.84 -0.26 3.90
C THR A 92 -9.72 -1.43 4.39
N ARG A 93 -10.77 -1.15 5.15
CA ARG A 93 -11.74 -2.17 5.58
C ARG A 93 -12.46 -2.80 4.39
N ILE A 94 -12.89 -1.97 3.43
CA ILE A 94 -13.50 -2.45 2.17
C ILE A 94 -12.51 -3.36 1.44
N LEU A 95 -11.27 -2.92 1.25
CA LEU A 95 -10.24 -3.71 0.57
C LEU A 95 -10.02 -5.09 1.20
N PHE A 96 -9.87 -5.15 2.53
CA PHE A 96 -9.63 -6.42 3.22
C PHE A 96 -10.86 -7.33 3.22
N ASN A 97 -12.07 -6.77 3.35
CA ASN A 97 -13.30 -7.54 3.25
C ASN A 97 -13.51 -8.09 1.83
N SER A 98 -13.22 -7.30 0.79
CA SER A 98 -13.24 -7.76 -0.59
C SER A 98 -12.20 -8.86 -0.85
N ALA A 99 -10.99 -8.73 -0.28
CA ALA A 99 -9.98 -9.79 -0.36
C ALA A 99 -10.44 -11.08 0.32
N ALA A 100 -11.08 -10.99 1.49
CA ALA A 100 -11.61 -12.15 2.19
C ALA A 100 -12.70 -12.86 1.38
N LYS A 101 -13.64 -12.10 0.81
CA LYS A 101 -14.71 -12.65 -0.04
C LYS A 101 -14.19 -13.26 -1.35
N ALA A 102 -13.17 -12.65 -1.96
CA ALA A 102 -12.52 -13.17 -3.17
C ALA A 102 -11.64 -14.41 -2.89
N GLY A 103 -11.50 -14.83 -1.62
CA GLY A 103 -10.72 -16.01 -1.27
C GLY A 103 -9.19 -15.81 -1.35
N VAL A 104 -8.70 -14.58 -1.20
CA VAL A 104 -7.26 -14.29 -1.18
C VAL A 104 -6.58 -15.09 -0.07
N LYS A 105 -5.50 -15.82 -0.38
CA LYS A 105 -4.89 -16.76 0.59
C LYS A 105 -4.11 -16.06 1.70
N LYS A 106 -3.50 -14.91 1.43
CA LYS A 106 -2.74 -14.13 2.41
C LYS A 106 -2.73 -12.64 2.10
N ILE A 107 -2.66 -11.79 3.13
CA ILE A 107 -2.37 -10.36 2.99
C ILE A 107 -1.00 -10.04 3.58
N VAL A 108 -0.17 -9.31 2.84
CA VAL A 108 1.03 -8.64 3.38
C VAL A 108 0.74 -7.15 3.44
N HIS A 109 0.66 -6.58 4.64
CA HIS A 109 0.35 -5.18 4.85
C HIS A 109 1.58 -4.39 5.29
N ILE A 110 1.85 -3.28 4.59
CA ILE A 110 2.90 -2.35 4.95
C ILE A 110 2.34 -1.32 5.94
N SER A 111 2.75 -1.46 7.19
CA SER A 111 2.44 -0.55 8.28
C SER A 111 3.59 0.42 8.56
N VAL A 112 3.80 0.79 9.83
CA VAL A 112 4.90 1.62 10.32
C VAL A 112 5.26 1.21 11.75
N THR A 113 6.51 1.40 12.17
CA THR A 113 6.88 1.30 13.59
C THR A 113 6.09 2.28 14.45
N HIS A 114 5.77 1.90 15.69
CA HIS A 114 4.98 2.70 16.63
C HIS A 114 3.55 3.02 16.16
N ALA A 115 2.98 2.19 15.29
CA ALA A 115 1.53 2.21 15.05
C ALA A 115 0.79 1.89 16.37
N ALA A 116 0.20 2.91 16.97
CA ALA A 116 -0.52 2.84 18.25
C ALA A 116 -1.84 3.61 18.15
N LYS A 117 -2.96 3.00 18.58
CA LYS A 117 -4.30 3.58 18.43
C LYS A 117 -4.51 4.84 19.26
N ASP A 118 -3.82 4.92 20.39
CA ASP A 118 -3.78 6.04 21.34
C ASP A 118 -2.70 7.08 21.00
N SER A 119 -2.02 6.95 19.85
CA SER A 119 -1.05 7.93 19.41
C SER A 119 -1.70 9.31 19.25
N PRO A 120 -1.09 10.40 19.76
CA PRO A 120 -1.57 11.76 19.53
C PRO A 120 -1.40 12.21 18.07
N LEU A 121 -0.67 11.44 17.26
CA LEU A 121 -0.41 11.71 15.85
C LEU A 121 -1.39 10.88 14.99
N PRO A 122 -2.35 11.52 14.28
CA PRO A 122 -3.40 10.81 13.53
C PRO A 122 -2.87 9.81 12.50
N TYR A 123 -1.69 10.08 11.93
CA TYR A 123 -1.02 9.16 11.01
C TYR A 123 -0.78 7.79 11.67
N TYR A 124 -0.17 7.74 12.85
CA TYR A 124 0.17 6.49 13.54
C TYR A 124 -1.07 5.80 14.11
N ALA A 125 -2.03 6.57 14.63
CA ALA A 125 -3.33 6.04 15.06
C ALA A 125 -4.09 5.40 13.89
N GLY A 126 -4.06 6.03 12.72
CA GLY A 126 -4.66 5.51 11.50
C GLY A 126 -4.00 4.21 11.02
N LYS A 127 -2.66 4.13 11.02
CA LYS A 127 -1.93 2.89 10.72
C LYS A 127 -2.31 1.76 11.67
N ALA A 128 -2.43 2.04 12.97
CA ALA A 128 -2.85 1.04 13.96
C ALA A 128 -4.28 0.52 13.70
N ARG A 129 -5.19 1.40 13.24
CA ARG A 129 -6.56 1.03 12.86
C ARG A 129 -6.62 0.24 11.55
N GLN A 130 -5.71 0.47 10.60
CA GLN A 130 -5.55 -0.41 9.43
C GLN A 130 -5.10 -1.81 9.85
N GLU A 131 -4.16 -1.91 10.79
CA GLU A 131 -3.70 -3.21 11.30
C GLU A 131 -4.80 -3.97 12.03
N GLU A 132 -5.65 -3.29 12.80
CA GLU A 132 -6.82 -3.90 13.41
C GLU A 132 -7.82 -4.39 12.37
N ALA A 133 -8.14 -3.57 11.37
CA ALA A 133 -9.02 -3.98 10.27
C ALA A 133 -8.48 -5.22 9.55
N LEU A 134 -7.15 -5.36 9.41
CA LEU A 134 -6.54 -6.55 8.84
C LEU A 134 -6.75 -7.78 9.74
N LYS A 135 -6.56 -7.64 11.05
CA LYS A 135 -6.77 -8.73 12.01
C LYS A 135 -8.22 -9.20 12.02
N GLU A 136 -9.15 -8.26 11.93
CA GLU A 136 -10.60 -8.51 11.88
C GLU A 136 -11.04 -9.18 10.57
N SER A 137 -10.24 -9.09 9.49
CA SER A 137 -10.58 -9.71 8.20
C SER A 137 -10.62 -11.25 8.23
N GLY A 138 -9.99 -11.87 9.23
CA GLY A 138 -9.92 -13.33 9.36
C GLY A 138 -8.96 -14.03 8.39
N LEU A 139 -8.31 -13.29 7.47
CA LEU A 139 -7.34 -13.84 6.54
C LEU A 139 -5.98 -14.09 7.19
N PRO A 140 -5.20 -15.09 6.73
CA PRO A 140 -3.78 -15.17 7.05
C PRO A 140 -3.07 -13.86 6.66
N TYR A 141 -2.25 -13.30 7.57
CA TYR A 141 -1.63 -12.02 7.31
C TYR A 141 -0.18 -11.91 7.81
N VAL A 142 0.54 -10.95 7.23
CA VAL A 142 1.83 -10.44 7.72
C VAL A 142 1.74 -8.93 7.79
N ILE A 143 2.16 -8.34 8.91
CA ILE A 143 2.27 -6.89 9.07
C ILE A 143 3.74 -6.52 9.14
N ILE A 144 4.22 -5.78 8.15
CA ILE A 144 5.59 -5.26 8.11
C ILE A 144 5.56 -3.84 8.65
N ARG A 145 6.33 -3.58 9.71
CA ARG A 145 6.41 -2.26 10.37
C ARG A 145 7.79 -1.63 10.14
N PRO A 146 8.06 -1.05 8.97
CA PRO A 146 9.31 -0.35 8.72
C PRO A 146 9.39 0.94 9.54
N THR A 147 10.60 1.43 9.79
CA THR A 147 10.86 2.77 10.33
C THR A 147 10.80 3.79 9.18
N LEU A 148 11.92 3.97 8.47
CA LEU A 148 12.04 4.76 7.26
C LEU A 148 12.50 3.84 6.13
N VAL A 149 11.73 3.78 5.05
CA VAL A 149 12.16 3.17 3.80
C VAL A 149 12.83 4.26 2.96
N PHE A 150 14.10 4.11 2.63
CA PHE A 150 14.87 5.09 1.87
C PHE A 150 15.60 4.45 0.69
N GLY A 151 15.93 5.24 -0.32
CA GLY A 151 16.41 4.76 -1.61
C GLY A 151 16.42 5.90 -2.64
N LYS A 152 16.72 5.57 -3.90
CA LYS A 152 16.93 6.57 -4.97
C LYS A 152 15.74 7.52 -5.14
N GLU A 153 14.51 7.03 -5.03
CA GLU A 153 13.28 7.79 -5.23
C GLU A 153 12.57 8.21 -3.93
N ASP A 154 13.19 8.00 -2.76
CA ASP A 154 12.59 8.43 -1.50
C ASP A 154 12.44 9.96 -1.45
N ILE A 155 11.34 10.45 -0.90
CA ILE A 155 11.06 11.89 -0.84
C ILE A 155 11.76 12.52 0.36
N LEU A 156 11.79 11.85 1.52
CA LEU A 156 12.25 12.46 2.76
C LEU A 156 13.77 12.65 2.75
N ALA A 157 14.52 11.58 2.54
CA ALA A 157 15.98 11.60 2.53
C ALA A 157 16.51 12.49 1.40
N ASN A 158 15.89 12.48 0.23
CA ASN A 158 16.28 13.35 -0.87
C ASN A 158 16.01 14.83 -0.58
N ASN A 159 14.88 15.17 0.07
CA ASN A 159 14.60 16.55 0.49
C ASN A 159 15.58 17.02 1.57
N ILE A 160 15.91 16.18 2.55
CA ILE A 160 16.94 16.47 3.56
C ILE A 160 18.28 16.71 2.87
N ALA A 161 18.69 15.81 1.98
CA ALA A 161 19.95 15.92 1.27
C ALA A 161 20.00 17.15 0.33
N TRP A 162 18.86 17.59 -0.21
CA TRP A 162 18.76 18.83 -0.97
C TRP A 162 18.91 20.06 -0.06
N LEU A 163 18.23 20.10 1.09
CA LEU A 163 18.33 21.19 2.06
C LEU A 163 19.77 21.39 2.55
N ILE A 164 20.43 20.31 2.97
CA ILE A 164 21.82 20.34 3.45
C ILE A 164 22.79 20.84 2.37
N ARG A 165 22.54 20.52 1.10
CA ARG A 165 23.37 21.03 -0.02
C ARG A 165 23.13 22.49 -0.36
N LYS A 166 21.96 23.04 -0.02
CA LYS A 166 21.53 24.37 -0.44
C LYS A 166 21.67 25.43 0.64
N PHE A 167 21.57 25.05 1.91
CA PHE A 167 21.56 25.99 3.01
C PHE A 167 22.66 25.67 4.03
N PRO A 168 23.30 26.69 4.63
CA PRO A 168 24.34 26.50 5.65
C PRO A 168 23.79 26.14 7.04
N PHE A 169 22.48 25.96 7.17
CA PHE A 169 21.81 25.55 8.41
C PHE A 169 20.76 24.47 8.10
N PHE A 170 20.56 23.56 9.05
CA PHE A 170 19.55 22.51 8.96
C PHE A 170 18.81 22.40 10.29
N PRO A 171 17.50 22.75 10.35
CA PRO A 171 16.74 22.63 11.58
C PRO A 171 16.50 21.15 11.92
N ILE A 172 16.81 20.77 13.16
CA ILE A 172 16.49 19.46 13.70
C ILE A 172 15.25 19.63 14.57
N ALA A 173 14.15 18.99 14.16
CA ALA A 173 12.94 18.93 14.99
C ALA A 173 13.21 18.00 16.19
N GLY A 174 12.93 18.50 17.39
CA GLY A 174 13.02 17.76 18.66
C GLY A 174 11.65 17.34 19.15
#